data_AF-A0A013SYI7-F1
#
_entry.id   AF-A0A013SYI7-F1
#
_cell.length_a   1.000
_cell.length_b   1.000
_cell.length_c   1.000
_cell.angle_alpha   90.00
_cell.angle_beta   90.00
_cell.angle_gamma   90.00
#
_symmetry.space_group_name_H-M   'P 1'
#
loop_
_entity.id
_entity.type
_entity.pdbx_description
1 polymer ?
#
loop_
_entity_poly.entity_id
_entity_poly.type
_entity_poly.pdbx_seq_one_letter_code
_entity_poly.pdbx_strand_id
1 'polypeptide(L)'
;MPGTGTVSADITPPVVALDDVLTNDSTPALTGTVNDPTATVVVNVDGVDYPAVNNGDGTWTLADNTLPALTDGPHTITVTATDAAGNAGTDTAVVTIDTTAPNAPVLDPINATDPVSGTAEAGSTVTVSFPDGTTATVVAG
;
A
#
# COMPACT_ATOMS: atom_id res chain seq x y z
N MET A 1 17.51 60.94 -13.73
CA MET A 1 18.38 59.77 -13.49
C MET A 1 17.56 58.54 -13.79
N PRO A 2 17.87 57.68 -14.77
CA PRO A 2 17.12 56.44 -14.92
C PRO A 2 17.53 55.52 -13.77
N GLY A 3 16.56 55.12 -12.94
CA GLY A 3 16.81 54.19 -11.84
C GLY A 3 17.08 52.80 -12.40
N THR A 4 18.21 52.20 -12.02
CA THR A 4 18.46 50.78 -12.25
C THR A 4 17.64 49.98 -11.26
N GLY A 5 16.42 49.60 -11.65
CA GLY A 5 15.66 48.59 -10.92
C GLY A 5 16.31 47.23 -11.14
N THR A 6 16.80 46.60 -10.09
CA THR A 6 17.19 45.19 -10.15
C THR A 6 15.90 44.37 -10.18
N VAL A 7 15.67 43.65 -11.28
CA VAL A 7 14.68 42.59 -11.31
C VAL A 7 15.27 41.42 -10.54
N SER A 8 14.70 41.09 -9.37
CA SER A 8 15.04 39.85 -8.68
C SER A 8 14.08 38.78 -9.17
N ALA A 9 14.57 37.84 -9.96
CA ALA A 9 13.82 36.63 -10.29
C ALA A 9 13.83 35.69 -9.09
N ASP A 10 12.75 34.94 -8.89
CA ASP A 10 12.74 33.81 -7.97
C ASP A 10 13.52 32.65 -8.61
N ILE A 11 14.42 32.04 -7.83
CA ILE A 11 15.30 30.96 -8.23
C ILE A 11 15.20 29.76 -7.29
N THR A 12 14.30 29.79 -6.31
CA THR A 12 14.21 28.75 -5.27
C THR A 12 13.19 27.71 -5.69
N PRO A 13 13.58 26.45 -5.97
CA PRO A 13 12.62 25.43 -6.32
C PRO A 13 11.72 25.04 -5.14
N PRO A 14 10.49 24.57 -5.41
CA PRO A 14 9.70 23.86 -4.42
C PRO A 14 10.43 22.64 -3.86
N VAL A 15 10.18 22.32 -2.60
CA VAL A 15 10.52 21.04 -1.97
C VAL A 15 9.28 20.17 -2.02
N VAL A 16 9.42 18.99 -2.61
CA VAL A 16 8.39 17.96 -2.70
C VAL A 16 8.93 16.67 -2.11
N ALA A 17 8.06 15.84 -1.54
CA ALA A 17 8.45 14.52 -1.06
C ALA A 17 7.39 13.46 -1.39
N LEU A 18 7.83 12.23 -1.58
CA LEU A 18 7.05 11.01 -1.71
C LEU A 18 7.73 9.89 -0.90
N ASP A 19 6.95 9.14 -0.12
CA ASP A 19 7.48 7.99 0.62
C ASP A 19 7.38 6.70 -0.21
N ASP A 20 8.23 5.71 0.13
CA ASP A 20 8.09 4.35 -0.37
C ASP A 20 6.77 3.73 0.15
N VAL A 21 6.12 2.93 -0.70
CA VAL A 21 4.84 2.28 -0.38
C VAL A 21 4.92 0.79 -0.70
N LEU A 22 4.38 -0.05 0.20
CA LEU A 22 4.05 -1.44 -0.09
C LEU A 22 2.53 -1.59 0.04
N THR A 23 1.87 -2.07 -0.99
CA THR A 23 0.41 -2.17 -1.03
C THR A 23 -0.06 -3.40 -1.80
N ASN A 24 -1.25 -3.89 -1.48
CA ASN A 24 -1.96 -4.93 -2.23
C ASN A 24 -3.04 -4.36 -3.16
N ASP A 25 -3.05 -3.04 -3.34
CA ASP A 25 -3.89 -2.33 -4.29
C ASP A 25 -3.08 -2.04 -5.56
N SER A 26 -3.53 -2.53 -6.72
CA SER A 26 -2.87 -2.32 -8.01
C SER A 26 -3.05 -0.91 -8.58
N THR A 27 -3.90 -0.07 -8.00
CA THR A 27 -4.20 1.29 -8.47
C THR A 27 -4.18 2.31 -7.33
N PRO A 28 -3.13 2.34 -6.49
CA PRO A 28 -3.16 3.04 -5.23
C PRO A 28 -3.23 4.56 -5.43
N ALA A 29 -3.84 5.26 -4.47
CA ALA A 29 -3.57 6.67 -4.29
C ALA A 29 -2.09 6.91 -3.98
N LEU A 30 -1.51 7.98 -4.54
CA LEU A 30 -0.17 8.45 -4.19
C LEU A 30 -0.29 9.81 -3.51
N THR A 31 0.37 9.97 -2.38
CA THR A 31 0.33 11.20 -1.58
C THR A 31 1.72 11.57 -1.10
N GLY A 32 1.93 12.85 -0.84
CA GLY A 32 3.18 13.33 -0.27
C GLY A 32 3.08 14.78 0.19
N THR A 33 4.23 15.43 0.35
CA THR A 33 4.30 16.84 0.77
C THR A 33 4.81 17.73 -0.34
N VAL A 34 4.37 18.99 -0.32
CA VAL A 34 4.88 20.06 -1.20
C VAL A 34 4.85 21.37 -0.43
N ASN A 35 5.96 22.09 -0.36
CA ASN A 35 6.06 23.30 0.46
C ASN A 35 5.57 24.58 -0.24
N ASP A 36 5.35 24.53 -1.56
CA ASP A 36 4.76 25.60 -2.36
C ASP A 36 3.28 25.28 -2.62
N PRO A 37 2.33 26.02 -2.01
CA PRO A 37 0.89 25.75 -2.13
C PRO A 37 0.32 26.10 -3.51
N THR A 38 1.12 26.72 -4.39
CA THR A 38 0.70 27.15 -5.73
C THR A 38 1.44 26.41 -6.86
N ALA A 39 2.41 25.56 -6.52
CA ALA A 39 3.13 24.77 -7.50
C ALA A 39 2.22 23.77 -8.22
N THR A 40 2.51 23.52 -9.50
CA THR A 40 1.92 22.40 -10.25
C THR A 40 2.65 21.11 -9.92
N VAL A 41 1.93 20.00 -9.72
CA VAL A 41 2.51 18.70 -9.35
C VAL A 41 2.23 17.68 -10.45
N VAL A 42 3.28 17.02 -10.91
CA VAL A 42 3.23 15.93 -11.89
C VAL A 42 3.92 14.71 -11.31
N VAL A 43 3.29 13.55 -11.44
CA VAL A 43 3.82 12.26 -10.99
C VAL A 43 4.12 11.40 -12.21
N ASN A 44 5.38 11.05 -12.41
CA ASN A 44 5.82 10.09 -13.41
C ASN A 44 5.77 8.67 -12.83
N VAL A 45 5.03 7.78 -13.48
CA VAL A 45 4.92 6.35 -13.14
C VAL A 45 5.39 5.56 -14.35
N ASP A 46 6.51 4.84 -14.21
CA ASP A 46 7.13 4.04 -15.29
C ASP A 46 7.30 4.78 -16.63
N GLY A 47 7.61 6.08 -16.57
CA GLY A 47 7.82 6.91 -17.76
C GLY A 47 6.57 7.63 -18.29
N VAL A 48 5.40 7.48 -17.65
CA VAL A 48 4.16 8.19 -18.01
C VAL A 48 3.83 9.25 -16.96
N ASP A 49 3.56 10.47 -17.41
CA ASP A 49 3.21 11.59 -16.53
C ASP A 49 1.71 11.66 -16.24
N TYR A 50 1.38 11.82 -14.96
CA TYR A 50 0.04 11.99 -14.44
C TYR A 50 -0.06 13.31 -13.65
N PRO A 51 -1.05 14.17 -13.94
CA PRO A 51 -1.26 15.36 -13.15
C PRO A 51 -1.78 14.98 -11.75
N ALA A 52 -1.14 15.51 -10.71
CA ALA A 52 -1.59 15.38 -9.33
C ALA A 52 -2.16 16.71 -8.83
N VAL A 53 -2.97 16.63 -7.77
CA VAL A 53 -3.56 17.79 -7.12
C VAL A 53 -2.60 18.30 -6.05
N ASN A 54 -2.18 19.57 -6.14
CA ASN A 54 -1.63 20.28 -5.00
C ASN A 54 -2.80 20.75 -4.13
N ASN A 55 -2.90 20.25 -2.91
CA ASN A 55 -4.04 20.50 -2.04
C ASN A 55 -3.99 21.91 -1.42
N GLY A 56 -2.84 22.61 -1.53
CA GLY A 56 -2.63 23.95 -0.99
C GLY A 56 -2.42 24.00 0.54
N ASP A 57 -2.46 22.84 1.21
CA ASP A 57 -2.29 22.68 2.66
C ASP A 57 -0.92 22.08 3.05
N GLY A 58 0.01 22.04 2.09
CA GLY A 58 1.32 21.41 2.25
C GLY A 58 1.39 19.96 1.75
N THR A 59 0.28 19.42 1.23
CA THR A 59 0.21 18.07 0.67
C THR A 59 -0.18 18.06 -0.81
N TRP A 60 0.12 16.96 -1.48
CA TRP A 60 -0.35 16.66 -2.83
C TRP A 60 -0.95 15.27 -2.91
N THR A 61 -1.85 15.05 -3.88
CA THR A 61 -2.56 13.78 -4.07
C THR A 61 -2.72 13.43 -5.55
N LEU A 62 -2.31 12.24 -5.94
CA LEU A 62 -2.83 11.52 -7.10
C LEU A 62 -3.90 10.55 -6.60
N ALA A 63 -5.15 10.75 -7.01
CA ALA A 63 -6.29 10.04 -6.43
C ALA A 63 -6.26 8.54 -6.74
N ASP A 64 -6.84 7.76 -5.83
CA ASP A 64 -7.03 6.32 -5.98
C ASP A 64 -7.74 5.98 -7.30
N ASN A 65 -7.38 4.87 -7.94
CA ASN A 65 -7.92 4.42 -9.23
C ASN A 65 -7.69 5.39 -10.42
N THR A 66 -6.79 6.37 -10.31
CA THR A 66 -6.40 7.23 -11.45
C THR A 66 -5.42 6.53 -12.39
N LEU A 67 -4.52 5.72 -11.83
CA LEU A 67 -3.54 4.95 -12.58
C LEU A 67 -4.22 3.75 -13.27
N PRO A 68 -3.68 3.27 -14.41
CA PRO A 68 -3.99 1.92 -14.86
C PRO A 68 -3.51 0.91 -13.81
N ALA A 69 -4.11 -0.29 -13.81
CA ALA A 69 -3.67 -1.37 -12.92
C ALA A 69 -2.17 -1.68 -13.16
N LEU A 70 -1.38 -1.45 -12.12
CA LEU A 70 0.03 -1.78 -12.06
C LEU A 70 0.20 -3.27 -11.77
N THR A 71 1.27 -3.86 -12.27
CA THR A 71 1.60 -5.27 -12.04
C THR A 71 2.25 -5.48 -10.68
N ASP A 72 2.18 -6.69 -10.11
CA ASP A 72 2.98 -7.01 -8.93
C ASP A 72 4.48 -6.74 -9.18
N GLY A 73 5.14 -6.14 -8.19
CA GLY A 73 6.55 -5.77 -8.24
C GLY A 73 6.82 -4.30 -7.92
N PRO A 74 8.10 -3.88 -7.96
CA PRO A 74 8.51 -2.50 -7.68
C PRO A 74 8.28 -1.59 -8.90
N HIS A 75 7.69 -0.42 -8.67
CA HIS A 75 7.50 0.68 -9.61
C HIS A 75 8.26 1.90 -9.13
N THR A 76 9.07 2.51 -10.00
CA THR A 76 9.79 3.75 -9.67
C THR A 76 8.91 4.94 -9.99
N ILE A 77 8.63 5.75 -8.98
CA ILE A 77 7.76 6.92 -9.07
C ILE A 77 8.60 8.17 -8.87
N THR A 78 8.47 9.14 -9.76
CA THR A 78 9.11 10.46 -9.60
C THR A 78 8.03 11.53 -9.53
N VAL A 79 8.01 12.31 -8.45
CA VAL A 79 7.14 13.49 -8.33
C VAL A 79 7.94 14.75 -8.65
N THR A 80 7.36 15.64 -9.44
CA THR A 80 7.91 16.95 -9.79
C THR A 80 6.93 18.04 -9.40
N ALA A 81 7.38 19.02 -8.62
CA ALA A 81 6.64 20.23 -8.29
C ALA A 81 7.29 21.45 -8.98
N THR A 82 6.53 22.22 -9.75
CA THR A 82 7.02 23.40 -10.47
C THR A 82 6.29 24.67 -10.02
N ASP A 83 7.03 25.67 -9.54
CA ASP A 83 6.48 26.96 -9.11
C ASP A 83 6.01 27.85 -10.28
N ALA A 84 5.44 29.01 -9.97
CA ALA A 84 4.99 29.97 -10.98
C ALA A 84 6.12 30.68 -11.75
N ALA A 85 7.35 30.68 -11.21
CA ALA A 85 8.54 31.22 -11.87
C ALA A 85 9.23 30.20 -12.80
N GLY A 86 8.83 28.93 -12.74
CA GLY A 86 9.36 27.82 -13.53
C GLY A 86 10.48 27.03 -12.83
N ASN A 87 10.73 27.25 -11.54
CA ASN A 87 11.68 26.43 -10.79
C ASN A 87 11.01 25.10 -10.43
N ALA A 88 11.75 24.00 -10.59
CA ALA A 88 11.23 22.65 -10.38
C ALA A 88 12.03 21.90 -9.30
N GLY A 89 11.31 21.31 -8.34
CA GLY A 89 11.83 20.34 -7.39
C GLY A 89 11.30 18.95 -7.67
N THR A 90 12.11 17.93 -7.38
CA THR A 90 11.78 16.53 -7.68
C THR A 90 12.10 15.62 -6.50
N ASP A 91 11.33 14.56 -6.34
CA ASP A 91 11.64 13.45 -5.43
C ASP A 91 11.28 12.11 -6.07
N THR A 92 11.92 11.03 -5.63
CA THR A 92 11.76 9.69 -6.19
C THR A 92 11.58 8.66 -5.08
N ALA A 93 10.58 7.79 -5.24
CA ALA A 93 10.29 6.69 -4.33
C ALA A 93 9.92 5.41 -5.10
N VAL A 94 9.87 4.30 -4.38
CA VAL A 94 9.44 3.00 -4.89
C VAL A 94 8.08 2.63 -4.32
N VAL A 95 7.13 2.36 -5.21
CA VAL A 95 5.84 1.74 -4.86
C VAL A 95 5.90 0.28 -5.25
N THR A 96 5.82 -0.62 -4.28
CA THR A 96 5.81 -2.07 -4.50
C THR A 96 4.38 -2.58 -4.40
N ILE A 97 3.91 -3.21 -5.48
CA ILE A 97 2.60 -3.86 -5.54
C ILE A 97 2.76 -5.35 -5.21
N ASP A 98 1.95 -5.84 -4.26
CA ASP A 98 1.84 -7.26 -3.91
C ASP A 98 0.37 -7.63 -3.73
N THR A 99 -0.28 -8.02 -4.83
CA THR A 99 -1.68 -8.49 -4.81
C THR A 99 -1.79 -9.98 -4.47
N THR A 100 -0.67 -10.66 -4.23
CA THR A 100 -0.65 -12.12 -4.03
C THR A 100 -1.06 -12.47 -2.60
N ALA A 101 -2.29 -12.96 -2.45
CA ALA A 101 -2.78 -13.46 -1.17
C ALA A 101 -1.97 -14.71 -0.70
N PRO A 102 -1.73 -14.86 0.61
CA PRO A 102 -1.15 -16.08 1.15
C PRO A 102 -1.98 -17.32 0.79
N ASN A 103 -1.33 -18.49 0.71
CA ASN A 103 -2.05 -19.75 0.56
C ASN A 103 -2.93 -20.00 1.80
N ALA A 104 -4.09 -20.64 1.58
CA ALA A 104 -4.91 -21.12 2.68
C ALA A 104 -4.12 -22.09 3.56
N PRO A 105 -4.32 -22.07 4.89
CA PRO A 105 -3.71 -23.05 5.76
C PRO A 105 -4.17 -24.46 5.37
N VAL A 106 -3.25 -25.42 5.40
CA VAL A 106 -3.56 -26.83 5.21
C VAL A 106 -3.91 -27.42 6.58
N LEU A 107 -5.09 -28.02 6.70
CA LEU A 107 -5.45 -28.82 7.87
C LEU A 107 -4.97 -30.25 7.65
N ASP A 108 -4.26 -30.81 8.64
CA ASP A 108 -4.05 -32.25 8.72
C ASP A 108 -5.32 -32.89 9.29
N PRO A 109 -6.07 -33.71 8.53
CA PRO A 109 -7.28 -34.32 9.03
C PRO A 109 -6.95 -35.36 10.11
N ILE A 110 -7.77 -35.40 11.17
CA ILE A 110 -7.77 -36.50 12.13
C ILE A 110 -7.89 -37.81 11.35
N ASN A 111 -6.92 -38.72 11.49
CA ASN A 111 -6.86 -39.94 10.71
C ASN A 111 -6.47 -41.14 11.58
N ALA A 112 -6.64 -42.35 11.04
CA ALA A 112 -6.38 -43.59 11.78
C ALA A 112 -4.90 -43.80 12.15
N THR A 113 -3.97 -43.03 11.56
CA THR A 113 -2.53 -43.10 11.81
C THR A 113 -2.02 -42.01 12.77
N ASP A 114 -2.81 -40.97 13.03
CA ASP A 114 -2.57 -39.95 14.07
C ASP A 114 -3.83 -39.74 14.93
N PRO A 115 -4.13 -40.68 15.83
CA PRO A 115 -5.36 -40.64 16.62
C PRO A 115 -5.26 -39.67 17.80
N VAL A 116 -6.35 -38.94 18.08
CA VAL A 116 -6.53 -38.26 19.37
C VAL A 116 -6.80 -39.32 20.44
N SER A 117 -5.88 -39.49 21.39
CA SER A 117 -6.00 -40.46 22.50
C SER A 117 -6.24 -39.78 23.85
N GLY A 118 -6.95 -40.46 24.75
CA GLY A 118 -7.17 -40.02 26.13
C GLY A 118 -7.67 -41.17 27.02
N THR A 119 -7.66 -40.96 28.33
CA THR A 119 -8.23 -41.88 29.32
C THR A 119 -9.48 -41.28 29.95
N ALA A 120 -10.45 -42.12 30.32
CA ALA A 120 -11.62 -41.74 31.09
C ALA A 120 -11.85 -42.74 32.23
N GLU A 121 -12.50 -42.31 33.30
CA GLU A 121 -12.88 -43.18 34.40
C GLU A 121 -13.89 -44.24 33.93
N ALA A 122 -13.78 -45.46 34.48
CA ALA A 122 -14.67 -46.57 34.13
C ALA A 122 -16.15 -46.20 34.36
N GLY A 123 -16.98 -46.47 33.37
CA GLY A 123 -18.41 -46.13 33.36
C GLY A 123 -18.73 -44.71 32.86
N SER A 124 -17.74 -43.86 32.59
CA SER A 124 -17.97 -42.54 31.97
C SER A 124 -18.21 -42.66 30.47
N THR A 125 -19.11 -41.81 29.95
CA THR A 125 -19.35 -41.67 28.50
C THR A 125 -18.40 -40.63 27.92
N VAL A 126 -17.59 -41.04 26.95
CA VAL A 126 -16.79 -40.14 26.12
C VAL A 126 -17.58 -39.83 24.85
N THR A 127 -17.69 -38.54 24.52
CA THR A 127 -18.32 -38.05 23.29
C THR A 127 -17.27 -37.36 22.43
N VAL A 128 -17.12 -37.81 21.18
CA VAL A 128 -16.28 -37.16 20.16
C VAL A 128 -17.19 -36.46 19.17
N SER A 129 -16.94 -35.17 18.90
CA SER A 129 -17.62 -34.39 17.87
C SER A 129 -16.71 -34.20 16.67
N PHE A 130 -17.20 -34.53 15.47
CA PHE A 130 -16.43 -34.42 14.23
C PHE A 130 -16.72 -33.10 13.50
N PRO A 131 -15.82 -32.65 12.59
CA PRO A 131 -16.01 -31.42 11.82
C PRO A 131 -17.26 -31.40 10.93
N ASP A 132 -17.79 -32.57 10.54
CA ASP A 132 -19.03 -32.69 9.76
C ASP A 132 -20.31 -32.55 10.62
N GLY A 133 -20.16 -32.31 11.92
CA GLY A 133 -21.25 -32.18 12.89
C GLY A 133 -21.77 -33.50 13.45
N THR A 134 -21.23 -34.65 13.04
CA THR A 134 -21.59 -35.95 13.62
C THR A 134 -20.90 -36.18 14.97
N THR A 135 -21.44 -37.11 15.77
CA THR A 135 -20.84 -37.51 17.04
C THR A 135 -20.70 -39.02 17.15
N ALA A 136 -19.63 -39.46 17.82
CA ALA A 136 -19.45 -40.84 18.27
C ALA A 136 -19.39 -40.87 19.80
N THR A 137 -19.97 -41.91 20.40
CA THR A 137 -19.96 -42.11 21.85
C THR A 137 -19.42 -43.49 22.20
N VAL A 138 -18.65 -43.55 23.29
CA VAL A 138 -18.14 -44.80 23.86
C VAL A 138 -18.20 -44.72 25.39
N VAL A 139 -18.58 -45.80 26.06
CA VAL A 139 -18.50 -45.90 27.52
C VAL A 139 -17.15 -46.53 27.88
N ALA A 140 -16.39 -45.88 28.75
CA ALA A 140 -15.12 -46.40 29.23
C ALA A 140 -15.34 -47.68 30.06
N GLY A 141 -14.58 -48.73 29.74
CA GLY A 141 -14.65 -50.04 30.39
C GLY A 141 -13.95 -50.12 31.73
#